data_AF-A0A653BQ79-F1
#
_entry.id   AF-A0A653BQ79-F1
#
_cell.length_a   1.000
_cell.length_b   1.000
_cell.length_c   1.000
_cell.angle_alpha   90.00
_cell.angle_beta   90.00
_cell.angle_gamma   90.00
#
_symmetry.space_group_name_H-M   'P 1'
#
loop_
_entity.id
_entity.type
_entity.pdbx_description
1 polymer ?
#
loop_
_entity_poly.entity_id
_entity_poly.type
_entity_poly.pdbx_seq_one_letter_code
_entity_poly.pdbx_strand_id
1 'polypeptide(L)'
;MNNWLNEETACVLTSILRAILENLCSSDLRDDDTITSALNKLRFGDAHCAELLHGQLHNRTQQAKEDLTTFAYEVQSLAKGAF
;
A
#
# COMPACT_ATOMS: atom_id res chain seq x y z
N MET A 1 13.48 6.15 -26.44
CA MET A 1 12.38 5.51 -27.20
C MET A 1 11.56 4.76 -26.16
N ASN A 2 10.34 5.22 -25.87
CA ASN A 2 9.57 4.71 -24.75
C ASN A 2 8.94 3.39 -25.18
N ASN A 3 9.22 2.30 -24.46
CA ASN A 3 8.58 1.01 -24.66
C ASN A 3 7.11 1.15 -24.27
N TRP A 4 6.25 1.47 -25.24
CA TRP A 4 4.82 1.46 -25.04
C TRP A 4 4.36 0.00 -24.94
N LEU A 5 3.44 -0.26 -24.01
CA LEU A 5 2.75 -1.53 -23.94
C LEU A 5 1.93 -1.72 -25.22
N ASN A 6 1.96 -2.93 -25.77
CA ASN A 6 1.07 -3.29 -26.88
C ASN A 6 -0.40 -3.31 -26.40
N GLU A 7 -1.33 -3.19 -27.34
CA GLU A 7 -2.77 -3.09 -27.05
C GLU A 7 -3.30 -4.27 -26.23
N GLU A 8 -2.85 -5.48 -26.53
CA GLU A 8 -3.26 -6.70 -25.83
C GLU A 8 -2.82 -6.67 -24.36
N THR A 9 -1.57 -6.30 -24.08
CA THR A 9 -1.07 -6.22 -22.71
C THR A 9 -1.73 -5.07 -21.96
N ALA A 10 -1.98 -3.93 -22.61
CA ALA A 10 -2.72 -2.83 -22.02
C ALA A 10 -4.16 -3.23 -21.65
N CYS A 11 -4.84 -4.01 -22.50
CA CYS A 11 -6.19 -4.51 -22.26
C CYS A 11 -6.26 -5.48 -21.08
N VAL A 12 -5.29 -6.41 -21.00
CA VAL A 12 -5.16 -7.35 -19.87
C VAL A 12 -4.90 -6.59 -18.57
N LEU A 13 -3.95 -5.65 -18.56
CA LEU A 13 -3.65 -4.84 -17.38
C LEU A 13 -4.86 -4.01 -16.93
N THR A 14 -5.58 -3.42 -17.88
CA THR A 14 -6.82 -2.66 -17.59
C THR A 14 -7.89 -3.56 -16.97
N SER A 15 -8.03 -4.79 -17.46
CA SER A 15 -9.01 -5.75 -16.92
C SER A 15 -8.63 -6.22 -15.52
N ILE A 16 -7.35 -6.49 -15.26
CA ILE A 16 -6.85 -6.84 -13.92
C ILE A 16 -7.06 -5.67 -12.96
N LEU A 17 -6.69 -4.45 -13.38
CA LEU A 17 -6.87 -3.26 -12.55
C LEU A 17 -8.34 -3.04 -12.22
N ARG A 18 -9.23 -3.20 -13.20
CA ARG A 18 -10.67 -3.11 -12.98
C ARG A 18 -11.17 -4.15 -11.99
N ALA A 19 -10.75 -5.41 -12.11
CA ALA A 19 -11.12 -6.45 -11.15
C ALA A 19 -10.61 -6.15 -9.73
N ILE A 20 -9.43 -5.55 -9.58
CA ILE A 20 -8.90 -5.12 -8.28
C ILE A 20 -9.74 -3.97 -7.72
N LEU A 21 -10.01 -2.93 -8.53
CA LEU A 21 -10.79 -1.77 -8.11
C LEU A 21 -12.25 -2.11 -7.78
N GLU A 22 -12.87 -3.05 -8.49
CA GLU A 22 -14.24 -3.54 -8.21
C GLU A 22 -14.35 -4.23 -6.84
N ASN A 23 -13.24 -4.73 -6.29
CA ASN A 23 -13.20 -5.34 -4.96
C ASN A 23 -12.92 -4.34 -3.82
N LEU A 24 -12.74 -3.04 -4.14
CA LEU A 24 -12.49 -1.97 -3.17
C LEU A 24 -13.74 -1.14 -2.92
N CYS A 25 -13.94 -0.68 -1.68
CA CYS A 25 -15.00 0.26 -1.36
C CYS A 25 -14.57 1.69 -1.70
N SER A 26 -15.52 2.60 -1.95
CA SER A 26 -15.20 4.02 -2.21
C SER A 26 -14.44 4.69 -1.04
N SER A 27 -14.61 4.20 0.18
CA SER A 27 -13.85 4.63 1.36
C SER A 27 -12.37 4.25 1.30
N ASP A 28 -12.05 3.15 0.61
CA ASP A 28 -10.69 2.62 0.48
C ASP A 28 -9.88 3.41 -0.57
N LEU A 29 -10.57 4.25 -1.36
CA LEU A 29 -9.99 5.07 -2.44
C LEU A 29 -9.84 6.55 -2.05
N ARG A 30 -9.93 6.89 -0.76
CA ARG A 30 -10.04 8.28 -0.31
C ARG A 30 -8.70 9.01 -0.28
N ASP A 31 -7.65 8.32 0.11
CA ASP A 31 -6.29 8.85 0.27
C ASP A 31 -5.24 7.75 0.03
N ASP A 32 -3.98 8.14 -0.18
CA ASP A 32 -2.92 7.20 -0.57
C ASP A 32 -2.66 6.13 0.50
N ASP A 33 -2.82 6.47 1.78
CA ASP A 33 -2.65 5.54 2.90
C ASP A 33 -3.76 4.48 2.90
N THR A 34 -5.02 4.89 2.71
CA THR A 34 -6.17 3.98 2.62
C THR A 34 -6.10 3.07 1.39
N ILE A 35 -5.69 3.61 0.24
CA ILE A 35 -5.47 2.82 -0.99
C ILE A 35 -4.38 1.77 -0.77
N THR A 36 -3.25 2.18 -0.21
CA THR A 36 -2.12 1.28 0.06
C THR A 36 -2.52 0.17 1.02
N SER A 37 -3.27 0.50 2.07
CA SER A 37 -3.77 -0.47 3.05
C SER A 37 -4.71 -1.49 2.41
N ALA A 38 -5.68 -1.03 1.62
CA ALA A 38 -6.67 -1.90 1.00
C ALA A 38 -6.05 -2.83 -0.07
N LEU A 39 -5.09 -2.33 -0.86
CA LEU A 39 -4.33 -3.15 -1.81
C LEU A 39 -3.50 -4.23 -1.11
N ASN A 40 -2.87 -3.90 0.01
CA ASN A 40 -2.14 -4.89 0.80
C ASN A 40 -3.09 -5.97 1.33
N LYS A 41 -4.26 -5.58 1.87
CA LYS A 41 -5.28 -6.52 2.35
C LYS A 41 -5.80 -7.45 1.27
N LEU A 42 -6.03 -6.95 0.05
CA LEU A 42 -6.42 -7.80 -1.09
C LEU A 42 -5.35 -8.83 -1.45
N ARG A 43 -4.06 -8.46 -1.33
CA ARG A 43 -2.95 -9.35 -1.69
C ARG A 43 -2.66 -10.42 -0.64
N PHE A 44 -2.81 -10.08 0.64
CA PHE A 44 -2.27 -10.88 1.74
C PHE A 44 -3.31 -11.30 2.79
N GLY A 45 -4.49 -10.67 2.81
CA GLY A 45 -5.48 -10.80 3.87
C GLY A 45 -5.11 -9.98 5.12
N ASP A 46 -6.11 -9.66 5.94
CA ASP A 46 -5.95 -8.75 7.08
C ASP A 46 -4.89 -9.21 8.10
N ALA A 47 -4.91 -10.49 8.48
CA ALA A 47 -4.01 -11.02 9.50
C ALA A 47 -2.54 -10.96 9.07
N HIS A 48 -2.25 -11.34 7.82
CA HIS A 48 -0.89 -11.32 7.30
C HIS A 48 -0.40 -9.88 7.06
N CYS A 49 -1.29 -8.96 6.67
CA CYS A 49 -0.97 -7.53 6.60
C CYS A 49 -0.58 -6.96 7.96
N ALA A 50 -1.34 -7.25 9.02
CA ALA A 50 -1.05 -6.77 10.36
C ALA A 50 0.32 -7.28 10.85
N GLU A 51 0.63 -8.56 10.64
CA GLU A 51 1.94 -9.13 10.98
C GLU A 51 3.10 -8.49 10.20
N LEU A 52 2.92 -8.25 8.89
CA LEU A 52 3.92 -7.58 8.06
C LEU A 52 4.21 -6.16 8.58
N LEU A 53 3.15 -5.39 8.85
CA LEU A 53 3.26 -4.03 9.35
C LEU A 53 3.86 -4.00 10.75
N HIS A 54 3.53 -4.96 11.61
CA HIS A 54 4.15 -5.12 12.92
C HIS A 54 5.66 -5.39 12.81
N GLY A 55 6.08 -6.25 11.87
CA GLY A 55 7.50 -6.48 11.58
C GLY A 55 8.22 -5.23 11.04
N GLN A 56 7.57 -4.46 10.17
CA GLN A 56 8.11 -3.19 9.67
C GLN A 56 8.26 -2.16 10.81
N LEU A 57 7.22 -2.00 11.62
CA LEU A 57 7.21 -1.10 12.77
C LEU A 57 8.30 -1.46 13.78
N HIS A 58 8.45 -2.76 14.11
CA HIS A 58 9.45 -3.23 15.05
C HIS A 58 10.88 -2.92 14.60
N ASN A 59 11.15 -3.01 13.29
CA ASN A 59 12.46 -2.74 12.72
C ASN A 59 12.70 -1.26 12.39
N ARG A 60 11.71 -0.39 12.57
CA ARG A 60 11.80 1.00 12.15
C ARG A 60 12.58 1.82 13.19
N THR A 61 13.77 2.24 12.80
CA THR A 61 14.64 3.15 13.58
C THR A 61 14.88 4.44 12.82
N GLN A 62 14.96 5.58 13.50
CA GLN A 62 15.23 6.88 12.85
C GLN A 62 16.59 6.85 12.14
N GLN A 63 16.63 7.27 10.88
CA GLN A 63 17.88 7.35 10.13
C GLN A 63 18.65 8.63 10.47
N ALA A 64 19.99 8.61 10.34
CA ALA A 64 20.85 9.72 10.76
C ALA A 64 20.58 11.08 10.06
N LYS A 65 19.93 11.07 8.89
CA LYS A 65 19.57 12.27 8.11
C LYS A 65 18.07 12.54 8.05
N GLU A 66 17.28 11.71 8.72
CA GLU A 66 15.84 11.80 8.72
C GLU A 66 15.39 12.75 9.83
N ASP A 67 14.55 13.72 9.47
CA ASP A 67 13.96 14.61 10.45
C ASP A 67 12.92 13.87 11.31
N LEU A 68 12.73 14.36 12.54
CA LEU A 68 11.85 13.71 13.50
C LEU A 68 10.39 13.69 13.04
N THR A 69 9.95 14.67 12.25
CA THR A 69 8.56 14.75 11.81
C THR A 69 8.23 13.70 10.76
N THR A 70 9.13 13.47 9.79
CA THR A 70 9.02 12.38 8.82
C THR A 70 9.04 11.03 9.52
N PHE A 71 9.98 10.82 10.46
CA PHE A 71 10.06 9.58 11.22
C PHE A 71 8.78 9.31 12.02
N ALA A 72 8.28 10.32 12.75
CA ALA A 72 7.06 10.20 13.55
C ALA A 72 5.82 9.93 12.69
N TYR A 73 5.74 10.57 11.52
CA TYR A 73 4.65 10.34 10.56
C TYR A 73 4.64 8.88 10.09
N GLU A 74 5.78 8.35 9.65
CA GLU A 74 5.88 6.97 9.17
C GLU A 74 5.57 5.95 10.28
N VAL A 75 6.15 6.13 11.48
CA VAL A 75 5.87 5.26 12.63
C VAL A 75 4.38 5.27 12.98
N GLN A 76 3.74 6.44 12.94
CA GLN A 76 2.32 6.56 13.19
C GLN A 76 1.48 5.87 12.11
N SER A 77 1.84 6.00 10.84
CA SER A 77 1.15 5.35 9.73
C SER A 77 1.25 3.82 9.83
N LEU A 78 2.45 3.30 10.10
CA LEU A 78 2.68 1.87 10.33
C LEU A 78 1.87 1.34 11.53
N ALA A 79 1.84 2.09 12.64
CA ALA A 79 1.08 1.70 13.82
C ALA A 79 -0.43 1.64 13.56
N LYS A 80 -1.00 2.62 12.82
CA LYS A 80 -2.43 2.61 12.44
C LYS A 80 -2.83 1.41 11.57
N GLY A 81 -1.88 0.85 10.83
CA GLY A 81 -2.15 -0.34 10.01
C GLY A 81 -1.93 -1.66 10.74
N ALA A 82 -1.09 -1.66 11.78
CA ALA A 82 -0.78 -2.86 12.57
C ALA A 82 -1.76 -3.14 13.72
N PHE A 83 -2.51 -2.13 14.18
CA PHE A 83 -3.42 -2.19 15.33
C PHE A 83 -4.79 -1.58 15.00
#